data_AF-A0AAU2A8C3-F1
#
_entry.id   AF-A0AAU2A8C3-F1
#
_cell.length_a   1.000
_cell.length_b   1.000
_cell.length_c   1.000
_cell.angle_alpha   90.00
_cell.angle_beta   90.00
_cell.angle_gamma   90.00
#
_symmetry.space_group_name_H-M   'P 1'
#
loop_
_entity.id
_entity.type
_entity.pdbx_description
1 polymer ?
#
loop_
_entity_poly.entity_id
_entity_poly.type
_entity_poly.pdbx_seq_one_letter_code
_entity_poly.pdbx_strand_id
1 'polypeptide(L)'
;MYATIEDVYEITGVNVDLATLKQAQAIIETASARPAELVSNETDILWLRKAVAYQCAYMDEDPTSVFEQPNMESVTQGQNKMVFGDKAVWLAPLAQKAIGNVSWRKSRMIRFGPIDYRKELKRQNRETRRMRGKWRWHVL
;
A
#
# COMPACT_ATOMS: atom_id res chain seq x y z
N MET A 1 -9.28 -5.60 -15.23
CA MET A 1 -10.25 -5.01 -14.27
C MET A 1 -10.22 -5.84 -13.01
N TYR A 2 -10.29 -5.23 -11.81
CA TYR A 2 -10.10 -5.97 -10.55
C TYR A 2 -11.39 -6.57 -9.97
N ALA A 3 -12.55 -6.01 -10.29
CA ALA A 3 -13.86 -6.42 -9.77
C ALA A 3 -14.89 -6.46 -10.91
N THR A 4 -15.92 -7.30 -10.81
CA THR A 4 -17.12 -7.29 -11.66
C THR A 4 -18.27 -6.53 -10.97
N ILE A 5 -19.40 -6.34 -11.67
CA ILE A 5 -20.60 -5.72 -11.08
C ILE A 5 -21.15 -6.60 -9.94
N GLU A 6 -21.20 -7.92 -10.13
CA GLU A 6 -21.56 -8.86 -9.07
C GLU A 6 -20.62 -8.74 -7.86
N ASP A 7 -19.29 -8.64 -8.05
CA ASP A 7 -18.36 -8.47 -6.93
C ASP A 7 -18.67 -7.19 -6.12
N VAL A 8 -19.08 -6.10 -6.79
CA VAL A 8 -19.47 -4.86 -6.10
C VAL A 8 -20.69 -5.12 -5.23
N TYR A 9 -21.74 -5.73 -5.81
CA TYR A 9 -22.96 -6.03 -5.07
C TYR A 9 -22.70 -6.97 -3.89
N GLU A 10 -21.90 -8.02 -4.07
CA GLU A 10 -21.55 -8.95 -2.98
C GLU A 10 -20.79 -8.29 -1.82
N ILE A 11 -19.91 -7.32 -2.13
CA ILE A 11 -19.06 -6.68 -1.12
C ILE A 11 -19.75 -5.51 -0.42
N THR A 12 -20.54 -4.72 -1.14
CA THR A 12 -21.10 -3.46 -0.63
C THR A 12 -22.62 -3.43 -0.57
N GLY A 13 -23.32 -4.35 -1.25
CA GLY A 13 -24.78 -4.36 -1.38
C GLY A 13 -25.32 -3.33 -2.38
N VAL A 14 -24.44 -2.63 -3.10
CA VAL A 14 -24.81 -1.55 -4.02
C VAL A 14 -24.79 -2.04 -5.47
N ASN A 15 -25.82 -1.68 -6.23
CA ASN A 15 -25.90 -1.94 -7.67
C ASN A 15 -25.38 -0.73 -8.44
N VAL A 16 -24.29 -0.91 -9.19
CA VAL A 16 -23.68 0.15 -9.98
C VAL A 16 -23.66 -0.19 -11.47
N ASP A 17 -23.70 0.83 -12.32
CA ASP A 17 -23.52 0.65 -13.76
C ASP A 17 -22.04 0.41 -14.13
N LEU A 18 -21.82 -0.19 -15.29
CA LEU A 18 -20.51 -0.48 -15.87
C LEU A 18 -19.68 0.79 -16.07
N ALA A 19 -20.31 1.93 -16.36
CA ALA A 19 -19.64 3.23 -16.46
C ALA A 19 -18.99 3.63 -15.12
N THR A 20 -19.73 3.54 -14.02
CA THR A 20 -19.24 3.85 -12.66
C THR A 20 -18.11 2.90 -12.26
N LEU A 21 -18.26 1.61 -12.58
CA LEU A 21 -17.23 0.59 -12.31
C LEU A 21 -15.92 0.89 -13.04
N LYS A 22 -15.98 1.32 -14.31
CA LYS A 22 -14.79 1.73 -15.07
C LYS A 22 -14.13 2.98 -14.50
N GLN A 23 -14.91 3.96 -14.08
CA GLN A 23 -14.37 5.17 -13.45
C GLN A 23 -13.69 4.83 -12.12
N ALA A 24 -14.34 4.04 -11.27
CA ALA A 24 -13.77 3.56 -10.01
C ALA A 24 -12.48 2.74 -10.23
N GLN A 25 -12.45 1.87 -11.24
CA GLN A 25 -11.24 1.14 -11.64
C GLN A 25 -10.09 2.11 -11.96
N ALA A 26 -10.32 3.12 -12.79
CA ALA A 26 -9.29 4.09 -13.18
C ALA A 26 -8.77 4.90 -11.96
N ILE A 27 -9.68 5.28 -11.06
CA ILE A 27 -9.34 5.95 -9.80
C ILE A 27 -8.43 5.06 -8.95
N ILE A 28 -8.76 3.78 -8.79
CA ILE A 28 -7.98 2.82 -7.98
C ILE A 28 -6.64 2.48 -8.62
N GLU A 29 -6.54 2.36 -9.94
CA GLU A 29 -5.27 2.15 -10.63
C GLU A 29 -4.33 3.35 -10.44
N THR A 30 -4.86 4.56 -10.53
CA THR A 30 -4.13 5.80 -10.24
C THR A 30 -3.71 5.84 -8.77
N ALA A 31 -4.64 5.55 -7.86
CA ALA A 31 -4.41 5.59 -6.42
C ALA A 31 -3.43 4.51 -5.94
N SER A 32 -3.39 3.33 -6.58
CA SER A 32 -2.49 2.22 -6.22
C SER A 32 -1.14 2.29 -6.94
N ALA A 33 -1.02 3.14 -7.97
CA ALA A 33 0.12 3.29 -8.86
C ALA A 33 0.47 2.00 -9.64
N ARG A 34 -0.53 1.14 -9.90
CA ARG A 34 -0.39 -0.03 -10.77
C ARG A 34 -1.66 -0.31 -11.57
N PRO A 35 -1.57 -0.49 -12.90
CA PRO A 35 -2.66 -0.99 -13.72
C PRO A 35 -2.90 -2.48 -13.45
N ALA A 36 -4.12 -2.95 -13.68
CA ALA A 36 -4.53 -4.32 -13.39
C ALA A 36 -3.69 -5.40 -14.08
N GLU A 37 -3.20 -5.12 -15.28
CA GLU A 37 -2.39 -6.05 -16.07
C GLU A 37 -1.04 -6.37 -15.43
N LEU A 38 -0.53 -5.50 -14.57
CA LEU A 38 0.78 -5.67 -13.91
C LEU A 38 0.69 -6.29 -12.51
N VAL A 39 -0.52 -6.63 -12.05
CA VAL A 39 -0.74 -7.23 -10.73
C VAL A 39 -0.99 -8.72 -10.90
N SER A 40 0.00 -9.54 -10.53
CA SER A 40 -0.08 -11.00 -10.62
C SER A 40 -0.36 -11.69 -9.29
N ASN A 41 -0.17 -11.00 -8.17
CA ASN A 41 -0.36 -11.59 -6.84
C ASN A 41 -1.83 -11.64 -6.47
N GLU A 42 -2.37 -12.85 -6.26
CA GLU A 42 -3.78 -13.09 -5.90
C GLU A 42 -4.22 -12.34 -4.63
N THR A 43 -3.33 -12.23 -3.64
CA THR A 43 -3.65 -11.51 -2.39
C THR A 43 -3.82 -10.02 -2.65
N ASP A 44 -2.99 -9.44 -3.52
CA ASP A 44 -3.08 -8.03 -3.89
C ASP A 44 -4.33 -7.77 -4.74
N ILE A 45 -4.67 -8.70 -5.65
CA ILE A 45 -5.91 -8.64 -6.44
C ILE A 45 -7.13 -8.67 -5.52
N LEU A 46 -7.14 -9.49 -4.46
CA LEU A 46 -8.23 -9.52 -3.48
C LEU A 46 -8.43 -8.17 -2.78
N TRP A 47 -7.34 -7.51 -2.39
CA TRP A 47 -7.41 -6.18 -1.77
C TRP A 47 -7.88 -5.11 -2.74
N LEU A 48 -7.38 -5.15 -3.98
CA LEU A 48 -7.75 -4.18 -5.02
C LEU A 48 -9.19 -4.36 -5.49
N ARG A 49 -9.71 -5.60 -5.54
CA ARG A 49 -11.12 -5.87 -5.79
C ARG A 49 -12.02 -5.20 -4.75
N LYS A 50 -11.69 -5.36 -3.46
CA LYS A 50 -12.40 -4.66 -2.37
C LYS A 50 -12.29 -3.14 -2.51
N ALA A 51 -11.11 -2.63 -2.87
CA ALA A 51 -10.91 -1.20 -3.05
C ALA A 51 -11.80 -0.61 -4.17
N VAL A 52 -11.91 -1.31 -5.31
CA VAL A 52 -12.81 -0.93 -6.41
C VAL A 52 -14.26 -0.97 -5.97
N ALA A 53 -14.69 -2.03 -5.28
CA ALA A 53 -16.07 -2.13 -4.78
C ALA A 53 -16.43 -0.99 -3.82
N TYR A 54 -15.55 -0.67 -2.87
CA TYR A 54 -15.75 0.46 -1.95
C TYR A 54 -15.76 1.81 -2.67
N GLN A 55 -14.93 1.99 -3.70
CA GLN A 55 -14.96 3.20 -4.51
C GLN A 55 -16.26 3.32 -5.30
N CYS A 56 -16.78 2.23 -5.85
CA CYS A 56 -18.07 2.22 -6.54
C CYS A 56 -19.20 2.64 -5.59
N ALA A 57 -19.26 2.06 -4.39
CA ALA A 57 -20.27 2.43 -3.39
C ALA A 57 -20.15 3.90 -2.94
N TYR A 58 -18.93 4.44 -2.89
CA TYR A 58 -18.72 5.86 -2.59
C TYR A 58 -19.20 6.79 -3.71
N MET A 59 -19.19 6.30 -4.95
CA MET A 59 -19.62 7.04 -6.15
C MET A 59 -21.10 6.82 -6.50
N ASP A 60 -21.84 6.01 -5.75
CA ASP A 60 -23.19 5.58 -6.13
C ASP A 60 -24.20 6.73 -6.18
N GLU A 61 -24.18 7.62 -5.17
CA GLU A 61 -25.11 8.75 -5.10
C GLU A 61 -24.72 9.90 -6.05
N ASP A 62 -23.43 10.18 -6.21
CA ASP A 62 -22.92 11.20 -7.15
C ASP A 62 -21.51 10.85 -7.67
N PRO A 63 -21.42 10.23 -8.86
CA PRO A 63 -20.15 9.86 -9.48
C PRO A 63 -19.25 11.06 -9.82
N THR A 64 -19.85 12.24 -10.03
CA THR A 64 -19.14 13.45 -10.49
C THR A 64 -18.57 14.23 -9.32
N SER A 65 -19.23 14.15 -8.14
CA SER A 65 -18.79 14.82 -6.91
C SER A 65 -17.32 14.52 -6.57
N VAL A 66 -16.84 13.31 -6.87
CA VAL A 66 -15.46 12.87 -6.59
C VAL A 66 -14.40 13.77 -7.23
N PHE A 67 -14.71 14.40 -8.37
CA PHE A 67 -13.80 15.31 -9.08
C PHE A 67 -13.95 16.78 -8.68
N GLU A 68 -15.05 17.14 -8.02
CA GLU A 68 -15.42 18.52 -7.71
C GLU A 68 -15.22 18.89 -6.24
N GLN A 69 -14.99 17.91 -5.37
CA GLN A 69 -14.90 18.13 -3.93
C GLN A 69 -13.66 18.98 -3.53
N PRO A 70 -13.86 20.13 -2.84
CA PRO A 70 -12.75 20.91 -2.31
C PRO A 70 -12.12 20.17 -1.10
N ASN A 71 -10.80 20.02 -1.12
CA ASN A 71 -10.04 19.43 -0.01
C ASN A 71 -9.94 20.38 1.19
N MET A 72 -11.04 20.54 1.93
CA MET A 72 -11.15 21.42 3.10
C MET A 72 -10.99 20.64 4.41
N GLU A 73 -9.99 21.00 5.22
CA GLU A 73 -9.72 20.35 6.52
C GLU A 73 -10.41 21.06 7.69
N SER A 74 -10.64 22.37 7.58
CA SER A 74 -11.42 23.14 8.55
C SER A 74 -12.00 24.40 7.92
N VAL A 75 -13.22 24.75 8.30
CA VAL A 75 -13.87 26.01 7.95
C VAL A 75 -14.17 26.76 9.24
N THR A 76 -13.37 27.77 9.54
CA THR A 76 -13.63 28.69 10.66
C THR A 76 -14.27 29.95 10.09
N GLN A 77 -15.56 30.19 10.35
CA GLN A 77 -16.25 31.40 9.89
C GLN A 77 -15.94 32.58 10.82
N GLY A 78 -15.17 33.55 10.31
CA GLY A 78 -14.63 34.70 11.06
C GLY A 78 -13.57 35.45 10.24
N GLN A 79 -12.39 35.74 10.80
CA GLN A 79 -11.22 36.09 9.97
C GLN A 79 -10.79 34.86 9.16
N ASN A 80 -11.42 34.69 8.00
CA ASN A 80 -11.45 33.46 7.23
C ASN A 80 -10.04 32.96 6.87
N LYS A 81 -9.60 31.93 7.58
CA LYS A 81 -8.43 31.12 7.24
C LYS A 81 -8.96 29.78 6.77
N MET A 82 -8.90 29.54 5.46
CA MET A 82 -9.20 28.23 4.88
C MET A 82 -7.93 27.40 4.96
N VAL A 83 -7.96 26.29 5.71
CA VAL A 83 -6.88 25.30 5.71
C VAL A 83 -7.31 24.18 4.78
N PHE A 84 -6.67 24.12 3.62
CA PHE A 84 -6.79 22.97 2.73
C PHE A 84 -6.04 21.81 3.36
N GLY A 85 -6.68 20.64 3.42
CA GLY A 85 -6.07 19.45 3.99
C GLY A 85 -5.12 18.76 3.03
N ASP A 86 -4.52 17.66 3.46
CA ASP A 86 -3.69 16.79 2.61
C ASP A 86 -4.39 15.46 2.28
N LYS A 87 -5.70 15.37 2.55
CA LYS A 87 -6.47 14.13 2.33
C LYS A 87 -6.87 14.02 0.86
N ALA A 88 -6.69 12.83 0.29
CA ALA A 88 -7.23 12.47 -1.01
C ALA A 88 -8.77 12.38 -0.91
N VAL A 89 -9.44 13.51 -1.02
CA VAL A 89 -10.90 13.64 -0.90
C VAL A 89 -11.64 12.82 -1.97
N TRP A 90 -10.96 12.55 -3.08
CA TRP A 90 -11.46 11.76 -4.21
C TRP A 90 -11.43 10.23 -3.98
N LEU A 91 -10.87 9.75 -2.87
CA LEU A 91 -10.73 8.31 -2.60
C LEU A 91 -11.60 7.89 -1.41
N ALA A 92 -12.37 6.82 -1.57
CA ALA A 92 -13.17 6.26 -0.48
C ALA A 92 -12.27 5.85 0.69
N PRO A 93 -12.62 6.18 1.95
CA PRO A 93 -11.79 5.87 3.12
C PRO A 93 -11.50 4.36 3.27
N LEU A 94 -12.46 3.51 2.93
CA LEU A 94 -12.28 2.05 2.94
C LEU A 94 -11.40 1.56 1.78
N ALA A 95 -11.49 2.20 0.62
CA ALA A 95 -10.60 1.92 -0.50
C ALA A 95 -9.15 2.29 -0.16
N GLN A 96 -8.93 3.42 0.51
CA GLN A 96 -7.61 3.82 0.99
C GLN A 96 -6.99 2.79 1.95
N LYS A 97 -7.78 2.27 2.89
CA LYS A 97 -7.34 1.19 3.80
C LYS A 97 -6.99 -0.10 3.03
N ALA A 98 -7.80 -0.48 2.05
CA ALA A 98 -7.54 -1.66 1.23
C ALA A 98 -6.25 -1.52 0.41
N ILE A 99 -6.02 -0.36 -0.22
CA ILE A 99 -4.79 -0.05 -0.97
C ILE A 99 -3.55 -0.05 -0.06
N GLY A 100 -3.70 0.34 1.21
CA GLY A 100 -2.59 0.29 2.18
C GLY A 100 -2.08 -1.13 2.49
N ASN A 101 -2.90 -2.16 2.26
CA ASN A 101 -2.54 -3.55 2.53
C ASN A 101 -1.76 -4.23 1.40
N VAL A 102 -1.67 -3.57 0.24
CA VAL A 102 -1.09 -4.14 -0.98
C VAL A 102 0.43 -4.24 -0.85
N SER A 103 1.01 -5.33 -1.37
CA SER A 103 2.38 -5.77 -1.08
C SER A 103 3.50 -4.76 -1.41
N TRP A 104 3.27 -3.85 -2.37
CA TRP A 104 4.22 -2.81 -2.77
C TRP A 104 4.05 -1.48 -2.01
N ARG A 105 2.92 -1.28 -1.33
CA ARG A 105 2.67 -0.11 -0.48
C ARG A 105 2.94 -0.38 1.00
N LYS A 106 2.85 -1.64 1.41
CA LYS A 106 3.23 -2.04 2.75
C LYS A 106 4.74 -1.82 2.94
N SER A 107 5.12 -0.94 3.86
CA SER A 107 6.52 -0.82 4.29
C SER A 107 7.04 -2.20 4.68
N ARG A 108 7.94 -2.74 3.85
CA ARG A 108 8.64 -3.96 4.21
C ARG A 108 9.58 -3.56 5.34
N MET A 109 9.26 -4.01 6.55
CA MET A 109 10.27 -4.03 7.61
C MET A 109 11.38 -4.96 7.10
N ILE A 110 12.42 -4.38 6.53
CA ILE A 110 13.67 -5.08 6.28
C ILE A 110 14.19 -5.40 7.66
N ARG A 111 13.92 -6.60 8.14
CA ARG A 111 14.65 -7.14 9.28
C ARG A 111 16.08 -7.27 8.80
N PHE A 112 16.86 -6.23 9.00
CA PHE A 112 18.27 -6.40 9.27
C PHE A 112 18.27 -7.29 10.52
N GLY A 113 18.42 -8.60 10.31
CA GLY A 113 18.87 -9.45 11.39
C GLY A 113 20.11 -8.80 12.00
N PRO A 114 20.43 -9.06 13.27
CA PRO A 114 21.73 -8.64 13.77
C PRO A 114 22.73 -9.09 12.72
N ILE A 115 23.51 -8.13 12.16
CA ILE A 115 24.69 -8.45 11.35
C ILE A 115 25.28 -9.63 12.08
N ASP A 116 25.57 -10.72 11.36
CA ASP A 116 25.96 -12.00 11.94
C ASP A 116 27.35 -11.88 12.60
N TYR A 117 27.67 -10.73 13.21
CA TYR A 117 28.74 -10.36 14.12
C TYR A 117 29.11 -11.50 15.03
N ARG A 118 28.16 -12.29 15.56
CA ARG A 118 28.50 -13.50 16.33
C ARG A 118 29.13 -14.61 15.47
N LYS A 119 28.66 -14.84 14.24
CA LYS A 119 29.31 -15.77 13.30
C LYS A 119 30.61 -15.21 12.74
N GLU A 120 30.67 -13.91 12.44
CA GLU A 120 31.86 -13.23 11.95
C GLU A 120 32.96 -13.16 13.03
N LEU A 121 32.63 -12.88 14.29
CA LEU A 121 33.59 -12.98 15.40
C LEU A 121 34.08 -14.42 15.58
N LYS A 122 33.19 -15.41 15.48
CA LYS A 122 33.58 -16.82 15.57
C LYS A 122 34.53 -17.20 14.43
N ARG A 123 34.31 -16.66 13.23
CA ARG A 123 35.21 -16.83 12.08
C ARG A 123 36.56 -16.16 12.34
N GLN A 124 36.59 -14.88 12.73
CA GLN A 124 37.82 -14.15 13.06
C GLN A 124 38.60 -14.80 14.22
N ASN A 125 37.92 -15.27 15.26
CA ASN A 125 38.53 -16.00 16.38
C ASN A 125 39.11 -17.35 15.97
N ARG A 126 38.52 -18.03 14.98
CA ARG A 126 39.09 -19.26 14.40
C ARG A 126 40.33 -18.96 13.57
N GLU A 127 40.30 -17.90 12.76
CA GLU A 127 41.44 -17.49 11.94
C GLU A 127 42.62 -17.02 12.80
N THR A 128 42.39 -16.20 13.83
CA THR A 128 43.43 -15.79 14.78
C THR A 128 44.01 -16.96 15.58
N ARG A 129 43.19 -17.95 15.98
CA ARG A 129 43.70 -19.20 16.59
C ARG A 129 44.59 -20.00 15.63
N ARG A 130 44.20 -20.11 14.36
CA ARG A 130 45.03 -20.77 13.32
C ARG A 130 46.35 -20.04 13.11
N MET A 131 46.32 -18.71 13.06
CA MET A 131 47.54 -17.91 12.97
C MET A 131 48.43 -18.14 14.19
N ARG A 132 47.92 -17.97 15.42
CA ARG A 132 48.70 -18.21 16.65
C ARG A 132 49.30 -19.62 16.72
N GLY A 133 48.57 -20.62 16.22
CA GLY A 133 49.07 -21.98 16.08
C GLY A 133 50.28 -22.08 15.14
N LYS A 134 50.26 -21.40 13.98
CA LYS A 134 51.38 -21.35 13.02
C LYS A 134 52.60 -20.60 13.58
N TRP A 135 52.40 -19.46 14.25
CA TRP A 135 53.50 -18.66 14.81
C TRP A 135 54.25 -19.37 15.94
N ARG A 136 53.61 -20.35 16.61
CA ARG A 136 54.22 -21.12 17.70
C ARG A 136 55.26 -22.17 17.25
N TRP A 137 55.36 -22.45 15.93
CA TRP A 137 56.33 -23.38 15.36
C TRP A 137 57.62 -22.71 14.84
N HIS A 138 57.70 -21.37 14.85
CA HIS A 138 58.85 -20.63 14.32
C HIS A 138 59.70 -19.94 15.41
N VAL A 139 59.45 -20.23 16.70
CA VAL A 139 60.15 -19.62 17.85
C VAL A 139 60.81 -20.69 18.75
N LEU A 140 61.17 -21.85 18.18
CA LEU A 140 62.03 -22.85 18.82
C LEU A 140 63.18 -23.19 17.89
#